data_AF-A0A1Q8A634-F1
#
_entry.id   AF-A0A1Q8A634-F1
#
_cell.length_a   1.000
_cell.length_b   1.000
_cell.length_c   1.000
_cell.angle_alpha   90.00
_cell.angle_beta   90.00
_cell.angle_gamma   90.00
#
_symmetry.space_group_name_H-M   'P 1'
#
loop_
_entity.id
_entity.type
_entity.pdbx_description
1 polymer ?
#
loop_
_entity_poly.entity_id
_entity_poly.type
_entity_poly.pdbx_seq_one_letter_code
_entity_poly.pdbx_strand_id
1 'polypeptide(L)'
;MNIYSHEVSIVGVTGYAGQELDRLLAAHPKIQVAGRFASKADVKSGAEPFSLEKLRSYSPDVVVLATEHELSMHLVPELLDAGFRVVDMSGAFRLKDPKLYSEWYGFDHSAPALLKEAVYGLPEFYAKQISGARLVANPGCYATAAILPLAPLYKANALDPGATVVVDGKSGVSGAGRQPKQETHFCEVYENISAYGVLKHRHTPEMVSQLPGATFDQFVFTPHLMPINRGILNTIVLRPAERVSVRSILTETYAKTPFVKVLPEGSLPNIHSIVRTNLCSIGIVSKGPVTVIISAIDNLVKGAAGQAKVGGALLENAEKAVEEVQRVAKGRTVVVHGGGIQITRVLERMKITSTFIDGLRVTDDHALGAVAMALLGEVHPALVGAFRRKGLPAVGMFGAIRASKKSGPWGLVGTDVRADAAALNTMLDGGWLPVIPTLALGDSTLLNVNGDETAVAVAVALQSSELVFLTDVEGVKNGEGQVIDRSARPDELLKASFVTGGMIPKLRAVKAAIDGGIGTVRVGRTLFESAS
;
A
#
# COMPACT_ATOMS: atom_id res chain seq x y z
N MET A 1 24.50 3.02 11.50
CA MET A 1 23.45 4.07 11.47
C MET A 1 22.21 3.45 10.86
N ASN A 2 21.09 3.54 11.58
CA ASN A 2 19.85 2.85 11.25
C ASN A 2 19.31 3.32 9.89
N ILE A 3 19.15 2.36 8.97
CA ILE A 3 18.56 2.53 7.63
C ILE A 3 17.03 2.71 7.67
N TYR A 4 16.46 2.65 8.86
CA TYR A 4 15.03 2.76 9.12
C TYR A 4 14.77 4.15 9.71
N SER A 5 13.81 4.87 9.13
CA SER A 5 13.46 6.21 9.61
C SER A 5 12.62 6.15 10.89
N HIS A 6 12.03 5.00 11.21
CA HIS A 6 11.23 4.79 12.41
C HIS A 6 11.44 3.41 13.04
N GLU A 7 11.52 3.37 14.37
CA GLU A 7 11.55 2.15 15.17
C GLU A 7 10.17 1.85 15.77
N VAL A 8 9.68 0.63 15.54
CA VAL A 8 8.38 0.19 16.03
C VAL A 8 8.56 -1.04 16.90
N SER A 9 7.90 -1.05 18.06
CA SER A 9 7.79 -2.24 18.90
C SER A 9 6.36 -2.78 18.90
N ILE A 10 6.22 -4.10 18.84
CA ILE A 10 4.93 -4.80 18.81
C ILE A 10 4.72 -5.54 20.13
N VAL A 11 3.63 -5.26 20.83
CA VAL A 11 3.20 -6.00 22.01
C VAL A 11 2.02 -6.89 21.65
N GLY A 12 2.09 -8.19 21.97
CA GLY A 12 1.10 -9.18 21.51
C GLY A 12 1.44 -9.80 20.15
N VAL A 13 2.71 -9.82 19.76
CA VAL A 13 3.16 -10.28 18.43
C VAL A 13 2.77 -11.73 18.11
N THR A 14 2.54 -12.57 19.13
CA THR A 14 2.21 -14.00 18.96
C THR A 14 0.78 -14.27 18.53
N GLY A 15 -0.13 -13.28 18.60
CA GLY A 15 -1.48 -13.37 18.05
C GLY A 15 -1.52 -13.25 16.52
N TYR A 16 -2.63 -13.59 15.87
CA TYR A 16 -2.70 -13.55 14.41
C TYR A 16 -2.53 -12.13 13.84
N ALA A 17 -3.16 -11.12 14.44
CA ALA A 17 -3.00 -9.73 14.02
C ALA A 17 -1.57 -9.22 14.25
N GLY A 18 -0.96 -9.58 15.40
CA GLY A 18 0.43 -9.25 15.72
C GLY A 18 1.44 -9.86 14.74
N GLN A 19 1.27 -11.14 14.39
CA GLN A 19 2.11 -11.81 13.39
C GLN A 19 1.94 -11.20 11.99
N GLU A 20 0.71 -10.85 11.61
CA GLU A 20 0.46 -10.20 10.32
C GLU A 20 1.10 -8.81 10.27
N LEU A 21 1.05 -8.05 11.37
CA LEU A 21 1.72 -6.76 11.49
C LEU A 21 3.23 -6.91 11.42
N ASP A 22 3.83 -7.83 12.18
CA ASP A 22 5.27 -8.09 12.13
C ASP A 22 5.72 -8.44 10.70
N ARG A 23 4.97 -9.31 10.01
CA ARG A 23 5.24 -9.64 8.60
C ARG A 23 5.20 -8.41 7.69
N LEU A 24 4.23 -7.52 7.87
CA LEU A 24 4.07 -6.30 7.05
C LEU A 24 5.15 -5.25 7.35
N LEU A 25 5.52 -5.08 8.63
CA LEU A 25 6.51 -4.11 9.08
C LEU A 25 7.94 -4.59 8.80
N ALA A 26 8.23 -5.87 8.95
CA ALA A 26 9.54 -6.45 8.59
C ALA A 26 9.86 -6.31 7.10
N ALA A 27 8.83 -6.26 6.24
CA ALA A 27 8.96 -5.96 4.82
C ALA A 27 8.91 -4.46 4.50
N HIS A 28 8.81 -3.58 5.50
CA HIS A 28 8.68 -2.15 5.28
C HIS A 28 10.05 -1.48 5.10
N PRO A 29 10.26 -0.73 4.02
CA PRO A 29 11.57 -0.15 3.69
C PRO A 29 12.02 0.95 4.65
N LYS A 30 11.10 1.53 5.43
CA LYS A 30 11.35 2.67 6.33
C LYS A 30 11.09 2.39 7.80
N ILE A 31 10.63 1.18 8.16
CA ILE A 31 10.31 0.82 9.54
C ILE A 31 11.19 -0.35 9.97
N GLN A 32 11.78 -0.24 11.14
CA GLN A 32 12.40 -1.34 11.85
C GLN A 32 11.42 -1.88 12.88
N VAL A 33 11.26 -3.21 12.94
CA VAL A 33 10.68 -3.84 14.12
C VAL A 33 11.78 -3.99 15.16
N ALA A 34 11.83 -3.07 16.13
CA ALA A 34 12.84 -3.01 17.17
C ALA A 34 12.59 -4.07 18.25
N GLY A 35 11.37 -4.08 18.81
CA GLY A 35 10.98 -4.99 19.88
C GLY A 35 9.78 -5.86 19.51
N ARG A 36 9.85 -7.14 19.90
CA ARG A 36 8.76 -8.12 19.77
C ARG A 36 8.41 -8.63 21.16
N PHE A 37 7.19 -8.38 21.61
CA PHE A 37 6.78 -8.69 22.98
C PHE A 37 5.53 -9.56 23.04
N ALA A 38 5.49 -10.44 24.03
CA ALA A 38 4.33 -11.26 24.38
C ALA A 38 4.30 -11.52 25.90
N SER A 39 3.26 -12.21 26.38
CA SER A 39 3.15 -12.58 27.80
C SER A 39 4.25 -13.55 28.26
N LYS A 40 4.77 -14.36 27.34
CA LYS A 40 5.89 -15.29 27.54
C LYS A 40 6.83 -15.21 26.34
N ALA A 41 8.08 -15.63 26.55
CA ALA A 41 9.02 -15.78 25.46
C ALA A 41 8.50 -16.79 24.42
N ASP A 42 8.69 -16.50 23.13
CA ASP A 42 8.35 -17.39 22.03
C ASP A 42 9.45 -17.36 20.97
N VAL A 43 10.21 -18.46 20.89
CA VAL A 43 11.37 -18.59 19.99
C VAL A 43 10.96 -18.41 18.53
N LYS A 44 9.76 -18.88 18.14
CA LYS A 44 9.31 -18.85 16.75
C LYS A 44 9.08 -17.44 16.23
N SER A 45 8.47 -16.57 17.04
CA SER A 45 8.28 -15.15 16.70
C SER A 45 9.44 -14.27 17.14
N GLY A 46 10.40 -14.79 17.91
CA GLY A 46 11.43 -13.99 18.57
C GLY A 46 10.85 -13.05 19.63
N ALA A 47 9.67 -13.38 20.18
CA ALA A 47 9.02 -12.56 21.19
C ALA A 47 9.69 -12.75 22.55
N GLU A 48 9.85 -11.64 23.26
CA GLU A 48 10.36 -11.58 24.61
C GLU A 48 9.21 -11.29 25.60
N PRO A 49 9.33 -11.67 26.89
CA PRO A 49 8.34 -11.28 27.89
C PRO A 49 8.23 -9.75 27.97
N PHE A 50 7.00 -9.24 27.93
CA PHE A 50 6.73 -7.82 28.02
C PHE A 50 7.02 -7.27 29.42
N SER A 51 7.79 -6.19 29.49
CA SER A 51 7.79 -5.24 30.60
C SER A 51 8.06 -3.85 30.06
N LEU A 52 7.57 -2.80 30.74
CA LEU A 52 7.78 -1.43 30.31
C LEU A 52 9.27 -1.04 30.31
N GLU A 53 10.03 -1.51 31.30
CA GLU A 53 11.48 -1.33 31.36
C GLU A 53 12.17 -1.90 30.12
N LYS A 54 11.81 -3.12 29.75
CA LYS A 54 12.38 -3.79 28.59
C LYS A 54 11.96 -3.13 27.29
N LEU A 55 10.71 -2.69 27.16
CA LEU A 55 10.27 -1.90 26.01
C LEU A 55 11.10 -0.61 25.86
N ARG A 56 11.34 0.10 26.97
CA ARG A 56 12.15 1.33 26.98
C ARG A 56 13.58 1.11 26.52
N SER A 57 14.19 -0.06 26.77
CA SER A 57 15.55 -0.33 26.28
C SER A 57 15.66 -0.40 24.76
N TYR A 58 14.56 -0.62 24.04
CA TYR A 58 14.53 -0.56 22.56
C TYR A 58 14.26 0.85 22.02
N SER A 59 13.90 1.81 22.89
CA SER A 59 13.62 3.22 22.51
C SER A 59 12.75 3.42 21.25
N PRO A 60 11.61 2.69 21.10
CA PRO A 60 10.81 2.79 19.88
C PRO A 60 10.13 4.16 19.73
N ASP A 61 9.95 4.62 18.49
CA ASP A 61 9.14 5.80 18.17
C ASP A 61 7.64 5.53 18.38
N VAL A 62 7.21 4.31 18.04
CA VAL A 62 5.80 3.89 18.09
C VAL A 62 5.69 2.49 18.71
N VAL A 63 4.70 2.34 19.58
CA VAL A 63 4.33 1.05 20.17
C VAL A 63 2.98 0.63 19.60
N VAL A 64 2.93 -0.55 18.99
CA VAL A 64 1.68 -1.14 18.48
C VAL A 64 1.21 -2.23 19.43
N LEU A 65 -0.01 -2.09 19.94
CA LEU A 65 -0.64 -3.05 20.84
C LEU A 65 -1.57 -3.96 20.05
N ALA A 66 -1.17 -5.22 19.90
CA ALA A 66 -2.00 -6.32 19.39
C ALA A 66 -2.48 -7.20 20.55
N THR A 67 -3.01 -6.57 21.61
CA THR A 67 -3.42 -7.19 22.87
C THR A 67 -4.93 -7.23 23.03
N GLU A 68 -5.40 -7.97 24.05
CA GLU A 68 -6.79 -7.91 24.51
C GLU A 68 -7.15 -6.50 25.03
N HIS A 69 -8.45 -6.19 25.05
CA HIS A 69 -8.95 -4.84 25.23
C HIS A 69 -8.71 -4.34 26.66
N GLU A 70 -8.96 -5.21 27.64
CA GLU A 70 -8.76 -4.94 29.06
C GLU A 70 -7.29 -4.64 29.35
N LEU A 71 -6.38 -5.41 28.74
CA LEU A 71 -4.94 -5.16 28.87
C LEU A 71 -4.54 -3.85 28.21
N SER A 72 -5.05 -3.57 27.00
CA SER A 72 -4.73 -2.33 26.29
C SER A 72 -5.21 -1.09 27.07
N MET A 73 -6.39 -1.15 27.68
CA MET A 73 -6.93 -0.08 28.52
C MET A 73 -5.99 0.33 29.67
N HIS A 74 -5.23 -0.62 30.22
CA HIS A 74 -4.23 -0.35 31.26
C HIS A 74 -2.86 0.07 30.69
N LEU A 75 -2.41 -0.55 29.59
CA LEU A 75 -1.09 -0.27 29.02
C LEU A 75 -1.01 1.07 28.30
N VAL A 76 -2.07 1.50 27.62
CA VAL A 76 -2.06 2.75 26.85
C VAL A 76 -1.71 3.97 27.72
N PRO A 77 -2.34 4.21 28.89
CA PRO A 77 -1.94 5.30 29.79
C PRO A 77 -0.45 5.24 30.15
N GLU A 78 0.05 4.09 30.59
CA GLU A 78 1.47 3.94 30.99
C GLU A 78 2.45 4.23 29.86
N LEU A 79 2.12 3.80 28.63
CA LEU A 79 2.95 4.00 27.44
C LEU A 79 2.95 5.47 27.00
N LEU A 80 1.78 6.11 27.05
CA LEU A 80 1.65 7.53 26.74
C LEU A 80 2.36 8.40 27.79
N ASP A 81 2.27 8.07 29.07
CA ASP A 81 2.98 8.76 30.15
C ASP A 81 4.51 8.55 30.05
N ALA A 82 4.94 7.40 29.53
CA ALA A 82 6.32 7.13 29.18
C ALA A 82 6.81 7.87 27.92
N GLY A 83 5.95 8.64 27.25
CA GLY A 83 6.30 9.48 26.10
C GLY A 83 6.17 8.81 24.73
N PHE A 84 5.70 7.57 24.66
CA PHE A 84 5.53 6.86 23.39
C PHE A 84 4.29 7.31 22.63
N ARG A 85 4.31 7.16 21.30
CA ARG A 85 3.08 7.13 20.49
C ARG A 85 2.54 5.71 20.45
N VAL A 86 1.22 5.56 20.52
CA VAL A 86 0.57 4.25 20.62
C VAL A 86 -0.45 4.05 19.51
N VAL A 87 -0.38 2.88 18.86
CA VAL A 87 -1.43 2.36 17.98
C VAL A 87 -2.06 1.16 18.67
N ASP A 88 -3.29 1.32 19.17
CA ASP A 88 -4.05 0.25 19.81
C ASP A 88 -4.87 -0.51 18.77
N MET A 89 -4.57 -1.80 18.57
CA MET A 89 -5.35 -2.67 17.68
C MET A 89 -6.60 -3.27 18.34
N SER A 90 -6.74 -3.13 19.65
CA SER A 90 -7.87 -3.63 20.42
C SER A 90 -9.11 -2.72 20.29
N GLY A 91 -10.19 -3.08 20.99
CA GLY A 91 -11.39 -2.24 21.11
C GLY A 91 -11.31 -1.15 22.18
N ALA A 92 -10.24 -1.08 22.97
CA ALA A 92 -10.19 -0.33 24.22
C ALA A 92 -10.40 1.18 24.05
N PHE A 93 -9.97 1.78 22.95
CA PHE A 93 -10.07 3.24 22.74
C PHE A 93 -10.87 3.66 21.50
N ARG A 94 -11.68 2.75 20.92
CA ARG A 94 -12.44 3.02 19.69
C ARG A 94 -13.69 3.89 19.90
N LEU A 95 -14.33 3.80 21.07
CA LEU A 95 -15.59 4.48 21.36
C LEU A 95 -15.34 5.74 22.19
N LYS A 96 -16.07 6.82 21.87
CA LYS A 96 -15.92 8.11 22.58
C LYS A 96 -16.72 8.18 23.87
N ASP A 97 -17.87 7.51 23.91
CA ASP A 97 -18.73 7.48 25.09
C ASP A 97 -18.31 6.31 26.01
N PRO A 98 -17.83 6.58 27.23
CA PRO A 98 -17.46 5.53 28.17
C PRO A 98 -18.62 4.59 28.53
N LYS A 99 -19.87 5.03 28.46
CA LYS A 99 -21.05 4.19 28.79
C LYS A 99 -21.21 3.01 27.84
N LEU A 100 -20.78 3.17 26.59
CA LEU A 100 -20.86 2.09 25.59
C LEU A 100 -19.91 0.94 25.92
N TYR A 101 -18.85 1.15 26.71
CA TYR A 101 -17.99 0.06 27.18
C TYR A 101 -18.71 -0.83 28.19
N SER A 102 -19.38 -0.23 29.18
CA SER A 102 -20.14 -1.00 30.16
C SER A 102 -21.24 -1.84 29.50
N GLU A 103 -21.94 -1.25 28.51
CA GLU A 103 -23.03 -1.91 27.79
C GLU A 103 -22.56 -3.00 26.81
N TRP A 104 -21.53 -2.74 26.00
CA TRP A 104 -21.15 -3.63 24.88
C TRP A 104 -19.91 -4.48 25.16
N TYR A 105 -19.01 -4.00 26.01
CA TYR A 105 -17.77 -4.70 26.36
C TYR A 105 -17.87 -5.42 27.70
N GLY A 106 -18.75 -4.97 28.59
CA GLY A 106 -18.97 -5.57 29.91
C GLY A 106 -17.99 -5.10 30.98
N PHE A 107 -17.31 -3.96 30.75
CA PHE A 107 -16.41 -3.34 31.73
C PHE A 107 -16.53 -1.82 31.67
N ASP A 108 -16.25 -1.15 32.79
CA ASP A 108 -16.15 0.31 32.85
C ASP A 108 -14.78 0.79 32.36
N HIS A 109 -14.76 1.83 31.54
CA HIS A 109 -13.51 2.33 30.97
C HIS A 109 -12.74 3.20 31.99
N SER A 110 -11.51 2.79 32.33
CA SER A 110 -10.70 3.42 33.37
C SER A 110 -10.02 4.74 32.96
N ALA A 111 -9.90 5.02 31.65
CA ALA A 111 -9.25 6.22 31.12
C ALA A 111 -10.15 7.05 30.18
N PRO A 112 -11.29 7.60 30.66
CA PRO A 112 -12.26 8.31 29.82
C PRO A 112 -11.72 9.59 29.16
N ALA A 113 -10.69 10.23 29.74
CA ALA A 113 -10.03 11.38 29.12
C ALA A 113 -9.33 10.99 27.80
N LEU A 114 -8.68 9.81 27.78
CA LEU A 114 -7.98 9.29 26.60
C LEU A 114 -8.94 8.83 25.50
N LEU A 115 -10.18 8.44 25.84
CA LEU A 115 -11.21 8.17 24.83
C LEU A 115 -11.44 9.39 23.94
N LYS A 116 -11.44 10.60 24.50
CA LYS A 116 -11.60 11.85 23.74
C LYS A 116 -10.38 12.13 22.86
N GLU A 117 -9.17 11.89 23.37
CA GLU A 117 -7.90 12.08 22.66
C GLU A 117 -7.72 11.10 21.49
N ALA A 118 -8.10 9.83 21.65
CA ALA A 118 -7.81 8.76 20.70
C ALA A 118 -8.34 9.08 19.28
N VAL A 119 -7.50 9.02 18.26
CA VAL A 119 -7.94 9.19 16.87
C VAL A 119 -8.34 7.84 16.29
N TYR A 120 -9.52 7.76 15.68
CA TYR A 120 -9.97 6.53 15.02
C TYR A 120 -9.12 6.27 13.75
N GLY A 121 -8.48 5.11 13.71
CA GLY A 121 -7.43 4.76 12.76
C GLY A 121 -7.94 4.32 11.39
N LEU A 122 -8.85 5.07 10.78
CA LEU A 122 -9.39 4.81 9.43
C LEU A 122 -8.88 5.90 8.46
N PRO A 123 -7.75 5.67 7.76
CA PRO A 123 -7.04 6.71 7.01
C PRO A 123 -7.87 7.37 5.92
N GLU A 124 -8.81 6.64 5.31
CA GLU A 124 -9.72 7.19 4.29
C GLU A 124 -10.51 8.42 4.75
N PHE A 125 -10.76 8.55 6.06
CA PHE A 125 -11.49 9.68 6.64
C PHE A 125 -10.65 10.53 7.60
N TYR A 126 -9.64 9.93 8.24
CA TYR A 126 -8.93 10.54 9.37
C TYR A 126 -7.42 10.70 9.17
N ALA A 127 -6.90 10.57 7.94
CA ALA A 127 -5.45 10.64 7.67
C ALA A 127 -4.74 11.87 8.29
N LYS A 128 -5.39 13.05 8.23
CA LYS A 128 -4.82 14.29 8.79
C LYS A 128 -4.76 14.26 10.32
N GLN A 129 -5.77 13.71 10.98
CA GLN A 129 -5.82 13.58 12.42
C GLN A 129 -4.83 12.52 12.90
N ILE A 130 -4.70 11.41 12.16
CA ILE A 130 -3.81 10.30 12.49
C ILE A 130 -2.35 10.75 12.51
N SER A 131 -1.90 11.59 11.57
CA SER A 131 -0.48 11.97 11.48
C SER A 131 0.05 12.72 12.71
N GLY A 132 -0.82 13.46 13.40
CA GLY A 132 -0.50 14.19 14.63
C GLY A 132 -0.91 13.47 15.91
N ALA A 133 -1.55 12.30 15.82
CA ALA A 133 -2.11 11.61 16.98
C ALA A 133 -1.01 10.96 17.84
N ARG A 134 -1.18 11.08 19.16
CA ARG A 134 -0.36 10.34 20.14
C ARG A 134 -0.94 8.96 20.43
N LEU A 135 -2.26 8.83 20.31
CA LEU A 135 -3.01 7.59 20.42
C LEU A 135 -3.90 7.40 19.19
N VAL A 136 -3.70 6.29 18.48
CA VAL A 136 -4.55 5.85 17.38
C VAL A 136 -5.27 4.57 17.79
N ALA A 137 -6.61 4.60 17.77
CA ALA A 137 -7.45 3.43 17.98
C ALA A 137 -7.74 2.78 16.62
N ASN A 138 -7.05 1.69 16.31
CA ASN A 138 -7.22 0.97 15.05
C ASN A 138 -8.63 0.36 14.97
N PRO A 139 -9.32 0.50 13.84
CA PRO A 139 -10.66 -0.05 13.63
C PRO A 139 -10.77 -1.56 13.81
N GLY A 140 -11.98 -2.01 14.13
CA GLY A 140 -12.40 -3.40 14.04
C GLY A 140 -12.59 -3.85 12.60
N CYS A 141 -12.41 -5.14 12.35
CA CYS A 141 -12.43 -5.70 11.00
C CYS A 141 -13.81 -5.60 10.33
N TYR A 142 -14.90 -6.00 11.00
CA TYR A 142 -16.26 -5.81 10.47
C TYR A 142 -16.62 -4.34 10.36
N ALA A 143 -16.27 -3.53 11.36
CA ALA A 143 -16.53 -2.10 11.37
C ALA A 143 -15.88 -1.43 10.15
N THR A 144 -14.63 -1.75 9.85
CA THR A 144 -13.93 -1.28 8.64
C THR A 144 -14.72 -1.63 7.37
N ALA A 145 -15.13 -2.90 7.22
CA ALA A 145 -15.88 -3.34 6.04
C ALA A 145 -17.27 -2.69 5.93
N ALA A 146 -17.90 -2.27 7.03
CA ALA A 146 -19.20 -1.61 7.03
C ALA A 146 -19.10 -0.07 6.88
N ILE A 147 -18.17 0.56 7.59
CA ILE A 147 -18.01 2.03 7.62
C ILE A 147 -17.55 2.54 6.26
N LEU A 148 -16.63 1.86 5.57
CA LEU A 148 -16.16 2.30 4.26
C LEU A 148 -17.31 2.49 3.25
N PRO A 149 -18.23 1.53 3.01
CA PRO A 149 -19.38 1.78 2.15
C PRO A 149 -20.46 2.69 2.76
N LEU A 150 -20.61 2.77 4.08
CA LEU A 150 -21.74 3.49 4.69
C LEU A 150 -21.46 4.96 5.00
N ALA A 151 -20.26 5.30 5.49
CA ALA A 151 -19.93 6.66 5.92
C ALA A 151 -20.13 7.73 4.84
N PRO A 152 -19.79 7.48 3.56
CA PRO A 152 -20.06 8.45 2.49
C PRO A 152 -21.55 8.70 2.30
N LEU A 153 -22.39 7.67 2.47
CA LEU A 153 -23.84 7.76 2.30
C LEU A 153 -24.49 8.54 3.45
N TYR A 154 -24.10 8.22 4.69
CA TYR A 154 -24.57 8.97 5.87
C TYR A 154 -24.15 10.45 5.80
N LYS A 155 -22.89 10.73 5.43
CA LYS A 155 -22.40 12.11 5.28
C LYS A 155 -23.16 12.90 4.21
N ALA A 156 -23.61 12.23 3.15
CA ALA A 156 -24.39 12.84 2.08
C ALA A 156 -25.90 12.92 2.37
N ASN A 157 -26.38 12.46 3.54
CA ASN A 157 -27.80 12.26 3.85
C ASN A 157 -28.52 11.46 2.75
N ALA A 158 -27.82 10.45 2.22
CA ALA A 158 -28.22 9.69 1.04
C ALA A 158 -29.17 8.52 1.32
N LEU A 159 -29.52 8.28 2.59
CA LEU A 159 -30.37 7.19 3.03
C LEU A 159 -31.76 7.71 3.39
N ASP A 160 -32.78 6.89 3.16
CA ASP A 160 -34.12 7.18 3.66
C ASP A 160 -34.08 7.20 5.22
N PRO A 161 -34.46 8.32 5.88
CA PRO A 161 -34.38 8.45 7.33
C PRO A 161 -35.21 7.43 8.11
N GLY A 162 -36.25 6.86 7.50
CA GLY A 162 -37.10 5.81 8.09
C GLY A 162 -36.58 4.40 7.82
N ALA A 163 -35.51 4.21 7.04
CA ALA A 163 -35.02 2.89 6.68
C ALA A 163 -34.04 2.33 7.71
N THR A 164 -34.22 1.04 8.04
CA THR A 164 -33.22 0.25 8.74
C THR A 164 -32.07 -0.12 7.79
N VAL A 165 -30.84 0.08 8.25
CA VAL A 165 -29.64 -0.47 7.60
C VAL A 165 -29.34 -1.84 8.21
N VAL A 166 -29.26 -2.86 7.37
CA VAL A 166 -28.95 -4.23 7.79
C VAL A 166 -27.56 -4.61 7.27
N VAL A 167 -26.65 -4.91 8.18
CA VAL A 167 -25.30 -5.44 7.89
C VAL A 167 -25.27 -6.91 8.27
N ASP A 168 -25.18 -7.77 7.26
CA ASP A 168 -24.96 -9.21 7.44
C ASP A 168 -23.50 -9.52 7.09
N GLY A 169 -22.67 -9.71 8.13
CA GLY A 169 -21.24 -9.95 8.00
C GLY A 169 -20.91 -11.43 8.03
N LYS A 170 -19.98 -11.86 7.17
CA LYS A 170 -19.42 -13.22 7.19
C LYS A 170 -17.90 -13.12 7.34
N SER A 171 -17.32 -13.82 8.32
CA SER A 171 -15.88 -13.78 8.59
C SER A 171 -15.27 -15.18 8.61
N GLY A 172 -14.03 -15.28 8.13
CA GLY A 172 -13.17 -16.42 8.44
C GLY A 172 -12.80 -16.50 9.92
N VAL A 173 -12.35 -17.70 10.33
CA VAL A 173 -12.11 -18.07 11.73
C VAL A 173 -11.03 -17.25 12.41
N SER A 174 -10.03 -16.78 11.65
CA SER A 174 -8.93 -15.98 12.21
C SER A 174 -9.37 -14.67 12.87
N GLY A 175 -10.59 -14.19 12.61
CA GLY A 175 -11.18 -13.04 13.30
C GLY A 175 -11.41 -13.28 14.80
N ALA A 176 -11.54 -14.54 15.23
CA ALA A 176 -11.72 -14.91 16.64
C ALA A 176 -10.41 -14.90 17.46
N GLY A 177 -9.26 -14.72 16.79
CA GLY A 177 -7.94 -14.78 17.40
C GLY A 177 -7.35 -16.19 17.45
N ARG A 178 -6.17 -16.31 18.07
CA ARG A 178 -5.36 -17.56 18.10
C ARG A 178 -5.72 -18.50 19.25
N GLN A 179 -6.36 -17.97 20.30
CA GLN A 179 -6.70 -18.77 21.48
C GLN A 179 -7.81 -19.77 21.12
N PRO A 180 -7.61 -21.07 21.38
CA PRO A 180 -8.63 -22.08 21.09
C PRO A 180 -9.83 -21.89 22.02
N LYS A 181 -11.01 -21.88 21.42
CA LYS A 181 -12.31 -21.88 22.09
C LYS A 181 -13.17 -22.99 21.48
N GLN A 182 -14.19 -23.46 22.20
CA GLN A 182 -15.08 -24.50 21.69
C GLN A 182 -15.63 -24.11 20.32
N GLU A 183 -16.12 -22.89 20.18
CA GLU A 183 -16.77 -22.37 18.96
C GLU A 183 -15.80 -22.19 17.79
N THR A 184 -14.49 -22.24 18.04
CA THR A 184 -13.43 -22.14 17.02
C THR A 184 -12.73 -23.47 16.76
N HIS A 185 -13.10 -24.52 17.48
CA HIS A 185 -12.51 -25.84 17.32
C HIS A 185 -12.79 -26.35 15.90
N PHE A 186 -11.81 -26.99 15.26
CA PHE A 186 -11.90 -27.37 13.84
C PHE A 186 -13.19 -28.13 13.52
N CYS A 187 -13.57 -29.11 14.35
CA CYS A 187 -14.78 -29.91 14.15
C CYS A 187 -16.10 -29.13 14.30
N GLU A 188 -16.12 -28.01 15.04
CA GLU A 188 -17.32 -27.17 15.20
C GLU A 188 -17.50 -26.21 14.02
N VAL A 189 -16.40 -25.90 13.32
CA VAL A 189 -16.34 -24.90 12.26
C VAL A 189 -16.30 -25.51 10.86
N TYR A 190 -15.55 -26.59 10.65
CA TYR A 190 -15.40 -27.23 9.34
C TYR A 190 -16.76 -27.68 8.80
N GLU A 191 -17.02 -27.43 7.51
CA GLU A 191 -18.31 -27.69 6.83
C GLU A 191 -19.53 -26.98 7.48
N ASN A 192 -19.32 -25.94 8.29
CA ASN A 192 -20.39 -25.26 9.02
C ASN A 192 -20.34 -23.73 8.83
N ILE A 193 -21.52 -23.09 8.92
CA ILE A 193 -21.67 -21.64 9.05
C ILE A 193 -22.60 -21.34 10.22
N SER A 194 -22.19 -20.47 11.13
CA SER A 194 -22.96 -20.16 12.34
C SER A 194 -23.05 -18.66 12.59
N ALA A 195 -24.25 -18.19 12.96
CA ALA A 195 -24.43 -16.82 13.44
C ALA A 195 -23.96 -16.69 14.88
N TYR A 196 -23.40 -15.54 15.25
CA TYR A 196 -23.00 -15.23 16.62
C TYR A 196 -23.21 -13.76 16.93
N GLY A 197 -23.28 -13.39 18.22
CA GLY A 197 -23.34 -11.98 18.62
C GLY A 197 -24.49 -11.16 17.98
N VAL A 198 -25.58 -11.81 17.59
CA VAL A 198 -26.70 -11.19 16.89
C VAL A 198 -27.25 -10.03 17.72
N LEU A 199 -27.29 -8.82 17.14
CA LEU A 199 -27.68 -7.56 17.79
C LEU A 199 -26.83 -7.14 19.02
N LYS A 200 -25.79 -7.89 19.37
CA LYS A 200 -24.98 -7.68 20.59
C LYS A 200 -23.47 -7.66 20.30
N HIS A 201 -23.07 -7.62 19.02
CA HIS A 201 -21.67 -7.64 18.67
C HIS A 201 -21.01 -6.28 18.95
N ARG A 202 -19.82 -6.30 19.56
CA ARG A 202 -19.02 -5.13 19.95
C ARG A 202 -18.65 -4.15 18.82
N HIS A 203 -18.83 -4.56 17.56
CA HIS A 203 -18.58 -3.68 16.41
C HIS A 203 -19.80 -2.82 16.06
N THR A 204 -21.00 -3.12 16.56
CA THR A 204 -22.20 -2.30 16.36
C THR A 204 -22.02 -0.87 16.90
N PRO A 205 -21.64 -0.64 18.18
CA PRO A 205 -21.43 0.71 18.68
C PRO A 205 -20.29 1.43 17.95
N GLU A 206 -19.29 0.69 17.48
CA GLU A 206 -18.20 1.23 16.66
C GLU A 206 -18.72 1.74 15.31
N MET A 207 -19.51 0.94 14.59
CA MET A 207 -20.13 1.35 13.32
C MET A 207 -21.04 2.57 13.53
N VAL A 208 -21.98 2.50 14.48
CA VAL A 208 -22.94 3.59 14.73
C VAL A 208 -22.22 4.89 15.11
N SER A 209 -21.18 4.83 15.95
CA SER A 209 -20.40 6.02 16.34
C SER A 209 -19.66 6.69 15.19
N GLN A 210 -19.36 5.96 14.12
CA GLN A 210 -18.63 6.46 12.95
C GLN A 210 -19.57 6.89 11.79
N LEU A 211 -20.88 6.74 11.95
CA LEU A 211 -21.89 7.03 10.94
C LEU A 211 -22.83 8.13 11.46
N PRO A 212 -22.52 9.42 11.21
CA PRO A 212 -23.37 10.52 11.67
C PRO A 212 -24.81 10.37 11.15
N GLY A 213 -25.77 10.29 12.07
CA GLY A 213 -27.19 10.08 11.76
C GLY A 213 -27.66 8.62 11.88
N ALA A 214 -26.75 7.65 12.05
CA ALA A 214 -27.13 6.28 12.39
C ALA A 214 -27.66 6.22 13.84
N THR A 215 -28.65 5.38 14.07
CA THR A 215 -29.23 5.11 15.39
C THR A 215 -29.18 3.61 15.66
N PHE A 216 -29.09 3.21 16.93
CA PHE A 216 -29.10 1.80 17.30
C PHE A 216 -30.40 1.08 16.88
N ASP A 217 -31.54 1.78 16.91
CA ASP A 217 -32.85 1.22 16.54
C ASP A 217 -33.00 0.96 15.03
N GLN A 218 -32.24 1.66 14.19
CA GLN A 218 -32.27 1.53 12.74
C GLN A 218 -31.00 0.90 12.17
N PHE A 219 -30.18 0.26 13.01
CA PHE A 219 -28.94 -0.39 12.58
C PHE A 219 -28.88 -1.83 13.09
N VAL A 220 -29.01 -2.79 12.19
CA VAL A 220 -28.97 -4.22 12.49
C VAL A 220 -27.64 -4.80 12.03
N PHE A 221 -26.94 -5.48 12.93
CA PHE A 221 -25.72 -6.22 12.59
C PHE A 221 -25.78 -7.67 13.05
N THR A 222 -25.51 -8.58 12.10
CA THR A 222 -25.47 -10.03 12.31
C THR A 222 -24.19 -10.60 11.70
N PRO A 223 -23.21 -11.00 12.51
CA PRO A 223 -22.03 -11.69 12.03
C PRO A 223 -22.21 -13.22 11.97
N HIS A 224 -21.55 -13.83 10.98
CA HIS A 224 -21.50 -15.25 10.73
C HIS A 224 -20.05 -15.73 10.67
N LEU A 225 -19.76 -16.87 11.30
CA LEU A 225 -18.48 -17.54 11.26
C LEU A 225 -18.49 -18.54 10.11
N MET A 226 -17.55 -18.43 9.18
CA MET A 226 -17.43 -19.28 8.00
C MET A 226 -16.29 -20.29 8.14
N PRO A 227 -16.34 -21.42 7.40
CA PRO A 227 -15.33 -22.47 7.43
C PRO A 227 -14.10 -22.12 6.57
N ILE A 228 -13.63 -20.89 6.66
CA ILE A 228 -12.46 -20.38 5.94
C ILE A 228 -11.50 -19.66 6.88
N ASN A 229 -10.23 -19.62 6.53
CA ASN A 229 -9.21 -19.02 7.42
C ASN A 229 -9.35 -17.50 7.53
N ARG A 230 -9.54 -16.79 6.42
CA ARG A 230 -9.42 -15.32 6.31
C ARG A 230 -10.48 -14.75 5.39
N GLY A 231 -10.76 -13.47 5.59
CA GLY A 231 -11.68 -12.67 4.80
C GLY A 231 -12.91 -12.27 5.60
N ILE A 232 -13.41 -11.08 5.32
CA ILE A 232 -14.76 -10.63 5.67
C ILE A 232 -15.50 -10.28 4.39
N LEU A 233 -16.77 -10.63 4.35
CA LEU A 233 -17.74 -10.14 3.36
C LEU A 233 -18.98 -9.64 4.09
N ASN A 234 -19.29 -8.36 3.96
CA ASN A 234 -20.53 -7.78 4.44
C ASN A 234 -21.53 -7.69 3.29
N THR A 235 -22.75 -8.14 3.54
CA THR A 235 -23.93 -7.85 2.73
C THR A 235 -24.73 -6.78 3.44
N ILE A 236 -24.78 -5.59 2.88
CA ILE A 236 -25.38 -4.41 3.49
C ILE A 236 -26.64 -4.07 2.70
N VAL A 237 -27.80 -4.23 3.33
CA VAL A 237 -29.10 -3.89 2.74
C VAL A 237 -29.54 -2.53 3.28
N LEU A 238 -29.88 -1.62 2.38
CA LEU A 238 -30.34 -0.28 2.72
C LEU A 238 -31.34 0.25 1.69
N ARG A 239 -31.96 1.37 2.02
CA ARG A 239 -32.83 2.13 1.11
C ARG A 239 -32.28 3.54 0.95
N PRO A 240 -31.80 3.92 -0.26
CA PRO A 240 -31.36 5.28 -0.49
C PRO A 240 -32.56 6.25 -0.51
N ALA A 241 -32.29 7.52 -0.25
CA ALA A 241 -33.26 8.59 -0.46
C ALA A 241 -33.62 8.71 -1.96
N GLU A 242 -34.76 9.35 -2.27
CA GLU A 242 -35.21 9.48 -3.66
C GLU A 242 -34.17 10.16 -4.56
N ARG A 243 -34.02 9.65 -5.79
CA ARG A 243 -33.12 10.17 -6.83
C ARG A 243 -31.63 10.17 -6.46
N VAL A 244 -31.22 9.42 -5.43
CA VAL A 244 -29.82 9.27 -5.03
C VAL A 244 -29.17 8.06 -5.68
N SER A 245 -27.98 8.26 -6.26
CA SER A 245 -27.13 7.17 -6.77
C SER A 245 -26.06 6.79 -5.74
N VAL A 246 -26.25 5.66 -5.06
CA VAL A 246 -25.26 5.08 -4.11
C VAL A 246 -23.92 4.84 -4.81
N ARG A 247 -23.95 4.32 -6.05
CA ARG A 247 -22.75 4.03 -6.84
C ARG A 247 -21.95 5.28 -7.17
N SER A 248 -22.63 6.36 -7.55
CA SER A 248 -21.96 7.62 -7.88
C SER A 248 -21.25 8.20 -6.65
N ILE A 249 -21.94 8.26 -5.50
CA ILE A 249 -21.36 8.77 -4.24
C ILE A 249 -20.10 7.99 -3.86
N LEU A 250 -20.15 6.66 -3.90
CA LEU A 250 -19.02 5.82 -3.52
C LEU A 250 -17.87 5.91 -4.52
N THR A 251 -18.18 5.96 -5.82
CA THR A 251 -17.16 6.06 -6.88
C THR A 251 -16.42 7.40 -6.79
N GLU A 252 -17.15 8.49 -6.57
CA GLU A 252 -16.56 9.82 -6.40
C GLU A 252 -15.72 9.92 -5.12
N THR A 253 -16.27 9.44 -4.00
CA THR A 253 -15.58 9.46 -2.70
C THR A 253 -14.26 8.72 -2.75
N TYR A 254 -14.23 7.57 -3.44
CA TYR A 254 -13.06 6.69 -3.45
C TYR A 254 -12.19 6.77 -4.70
N ALA A 255 -12.42 7.74 -5.59
CA ALA A 255 -11.66 7.90 -6.83
C ALA A 255 -10.14 8.08 -6.62
N LYS A 256 -9.72 8.63 -5.48
CA LYS A 256 -8.31 8.95 -5.16
C LYS A 256 -7.71 8.11 -4.03
N THR A 257 -8.45 7.13 -3.51
CA THR A 257 -7.99 6.26 -2.42
C THR A 257 -7.36 4.99 -2.97
N PRO A 258 -6.14 4.63 -2.55
CA PRO A 258 -5.41 3.48 -3.10
C PRO A 258 -5.95 2.12 -2.66
N PHE A 259 -6.74 2.09 -1.58
CA PHE A 259 -7.12 0.85 -0.89
C PHE A 259 -8.62 0.59 -0.82
N VAL A 260 -9.44 1.41 -1.51
CA VAL A 260 -10.88 1.17 -1.64
C VAL A 260 -11.21 1.15 -3.13
N LYS A 261 -11.84 0.06 -3.58
CA LYS A 261 -12.19 -0.17 -4.97
C LYS A 261 -13.68 -0.39 -5.12
N VAL A 262 -14.37 0.58 -5.72
CA VAL A 262 -15.74 0.37 -6.19
C VAL A 262 -15.67 -0.40 -7.51
N LEU A 263 -16.24 -1.60 -7.52
CA LEU A 263 -16.24 -2.48 -8.69
C LEU A 263 -17.22 -1.97 -9.74
N PRO A 264 -17.00 -2.28 -11.04
CA PRO A 264 -17.95 -1.93 -12.10
C PRO A 264 -19.37 -2.45 -11.84
N GLU A 265 -20.34 -1.89 -12.56
CA GLU A 265 -21.70 -2.41 -12.55
C GLU A 265 -21.74 -3.89 -12.98
N GLY A 266 -22.61 -4.68 -12.35
CA GLY A 266 -22.69 -6.13 -12.55
C GLY A 266 -21.58 -6.95 -11.88
N SER A 267 -20.58 -6.31 -11.25
CA SER A 267 -19.49 -7.01 -10.55
C SER A 267 -19.66 -7.02 -9.03
N LEU A 268 -19.33 -8.14 -8.40
CA LEU A 268 -19.35 -8.33 -6.95
C LEU A 268 -17.97 -8.78 -6.45
N PRO A 269 -17.56 -8.35 -5.25
CA PRO A 269 -16.30 -8.79 -4.68
C PRO A 269 -16.41 -10.25 -4.21
N ASN A 270 -15.28 -10.95 -4.22
CA ASN A 270 -15.14 -12.26 -3.60
C ASN A 270 -13.94 -12.24 -2.64
N ILE A 271 -13.99 -13.06 -1.59
CA ILE A 271 -12.96 -13.11 -0.57
C ILE A 271 -11.59 -13.52 -1.16
N HIS A 272 -11.55 -14.49 -2.08
CA HIS A 272 -10.27 -14.93 -2.67
C HIS A 272 -9.48 -13.80 -3.31
N SER A 273 -10.15 -12.84 -3.96
CA SER A 273 -9.53 -11.70 -4.62
C SER A 273 -8.94 -10.64 -3.68
N ILE A 274 -9.31 -10.63 -2.39
CA ILE A 274 -8.89 -9.61 -1.43
C ILE A 274 -8.00 -10.14 -0.31
N VAL A 275 -7.95 -11.46 -0.09
CA VAL A 275 -7.13 -12.08 0.94
C VAL A 275 -5.66 -11.70 0.73
N ARG A 276 -4.98 -11.38 1.83
CA ARG A 276 -3.59 -10.88 1.93
C ARG A 276 -3.34 -9.53 1.25
N THR A 277 -4.39 -8.80 0.90
CA THR A 277 -4.28 -7.42 0.37
C THR A 277 -4.78 -6.41 1.41
N ASN A 278 -4.38 -5.16 1.26
CA ASN A 278 -4.95 -4.06 2.04
C ASN A 278 -6.20 -3.45 1.37
N LEU A 279 -6.82 -4.15 0.41
CA LEU A 279 -7.95 -3.64 -0.36
C LEU A 279 -9.28 -3.85 0.38
N CYS A 280 -10.18 -2.88 0.23
CA CYS A 280 -11.61 -3.03 0.40
C CYS A 280 -12.28 -2.96 -0.98
N SER A 281 -12.91 -4.05 -1.40
CA SER A 281 -13.65 -4.09 -2.66
C SER A 281 -15.15 -3.96 -2.41
N ILE A 282 -15.84 -3.11 -3.17
CA ILE A 282 -17.25 -2.76 -2.98
C ILE A 282 -18.03 -3.02 -4.28
N GLY A 283 -19.01 -3.92 -4.23
CA GLY A 283 -20.01 -4.15 -5.28
C GLY A 283 -21.36 -3.57 -4.87
N ILE A 284 -22.16 -3.13 -5.83
CA ILE A 284 -23.42 -2.41 -5.57
C ILE A 284 -24.47 -2.88 -6.57
N VAL A 285 -25.63 -3.29 -6.05
CA VAL A 285 -26.79 -3.74 -6.84
C VAL A 285 -28.04 -3.08 -6.28
N SER A 286 -28.85 -2.50 -7.15
CA SER A 286 -30.11 -1.84 -6.77
C SER A 286 -31.29 -2.47 -7.50
N LYS A 287 -32.41 -2.66 -6.80
CA LYS A 287 -33.68 -3.13 -7.37
C LYS A 287 -34.84 -2.40 -6.69
N GLY A 288 -35.54 -1.54 -7.44
CA GLY A 288 -36.57 -0.67 -6.88
C GLY A 288 -36.00 0.22 -5.77
N PRO A 289 -36.65 0.32 -4.59
CA PRO A 289 -36.18 1.15 -3.50
C PRO A 289 -35.04 0.51 -2.68
N VAL A 290 -34.66 -0.74 -2.96
CA VAL A 290 -33.65 -1.47 -2.18
C VAL A 290 -32.31 -1.40 -2.90
N THR A 291 -31.26 -1.10 -2.16
CA THR A 291 -29.87 -1.25 -2.60
C THR A 291 -29.14 -2.21 -1.68
N VAL A 292 -28.39 -3.13 -2.29
CA VAL A 292 -27.49 -4.05 -1.61
C VAL A 292 -26.06 -3.68 -1.98
N ILE A 293 -25.26 -3.42 -0.95
CA ILE A 293 -23.82 -3.23 -1.07
C ILE A 293 -23.13 -4.48 -0.56
N ILE A 294 -22.20 -5.02 -1.34
CA ILE A 294 -21.30 -6.07 -0.89
C ILE A 294 -19.92 -5.45 -0.69
N SER A 295 -19.37 -5.52 0.51
CA SER A 295 -17.98 -5.11 0.77
C SER A 295 -17.15 -6.28 1.26
N ALA A 296 -15.91 -6.41 0.77
CA ALA A 296 -15.01 -7.47 1.19
C ALA A 296 -13.60 -6.94 1.52
N ILE A 297 -13.01 -7.47 2.58
CA ILE A 297 -11.67 -7.13 3.07
C ILE A 297 -10.95 -8.38 3.60
N ASP A 298 -9.61 -8.38 3.65
CA ASP A 298 -8.89 -9.33 4.49
C ASP A 298 -8.98 -8.86 5.94
N ASN A 299 -9.53 -9.69 6.83
CA ASN A 299 -9.78 -9.33 8.22
C ASN A 299 -8.51 -9.10 9.06
N LEU A 300 -7.37 -9.68 8.67
CA LEU A 300 -6.09 -9.52 9.35
C LEU A 300 -5.20 -8.45 8.71
N VAL A 301 -5.39 -8.15 7.42
CA VAL A 301 -4.68 -7.06 6.74
C VAL A 301 -5.53 -5.78 6.79
N LYS A 302 -6.42 -5.54 5.82
CA LYS A 302 -7.25 -4.30 5.79
C LYS A 302 -8.16 -4.16 7.01
N GLY A 303 -8.56 -5.27 7.64
CA GLY A 303 -9.37 -5.25 8.87
C GLY A 303 -8.58 -5.11 10.17
N ALA A 304 -7.24 -5.13 10.12
CA ALA A 304 -6.40 -5.03 11.31
C ALA A 304 -4.99 -4.46 10.96
N ALA A 305 -4.01 -5.32 10.69
CA ALA A 305 -2.59 -4.97 10.66
C ALA A 305 -2.20 -4.00 9.52
N GLY A 306 -2.88 -4.08 8.38
CA GLY A 306 -2.67 -3.19 7.24
C GLY A 306 -3.18 -1.75 7.47
N GLN A 307 -4.06 -1.54 8.46
CA GLN A 307 -4.46 -0.20 8.92
C GLN A 307 -3.47 0.37 9.95
N ALA A 308 -2.89 -0.50 10.79
CA ALA A 308 -1.84 -0.12 11.74
C ALA A 308 -0.46 0.10 11.08
N LYS A 309 -0.32 -0.20 9.78
CA LYS A 309 0.90 0.02 9.02
C LYS A 309 1.17 1.52 8.84
N VAL A 310 2.23 2.03 9.49
CA VAL A 310 2.71 3.42 9.34
C VAL A 310 3.26 3.65 7.92
N GLY A 311 2.91 4.79 7.33
CA GLY A 311 3.00 5.04 5.89
C GLY A 311 4.41 5.02 5.26
N GLY A 312 4.42 4.75 3.96
CA GLY A 312 5.55 4.89 3.03
C GLY A 312 5.01 4.87 1.60
N ALA A 313 5.39 5.87 0.80
CA ALA A 313 4.92 6.09 -0.57
C ALA A 313 5.41 5.02 -1.58
N LEU A 314 4.84 5.08 -2.79
CA LEU A 314 4.92 4.11 -3.87
C LEU A 314 6.36 3.83 -4.39
N LEU A 315 6.48 2.64 -5.00
CA LEU A 315 7.64 2.07 -5.73
C LEU A 315 8.86 1.64 -4.89
N GLU A 316 8.63 0.72 -3.94
CA GLU A 316 9.71 0.11 -3.14
C GLU A 316 9.57 -1.43 -3.03
N ASN A 317 8.65 -2.06 -3.79
CA ASN A 317 8.39 -3.50 -3.74
C ASN A 317 8.32 -4.09 -5.16
N ALA A 318 9.16 -5.08 -5.44
CA ALA A 318 9.18 -5.80 -6.71
C ALA A 318 7.80 -6.38 -7.11
N GLU A 319 7.00 -6.86 -6.16
CA GLU A 319 5.66 -7.39 -6.43
C GLU A 319 4.69 -6.30 -6.94
N LYS A 320 4.76 -5.08 -6.37
CA LYS A 320 3.96 -3.95 -6.85
C LYS A 320 4.42 -3.48 -8.24
N ALA A 321 5.72 -3.45 -8.46
CA ALA A 321 6.28 -3.11 -9.77
C ALA A 321 5.81 -4.11 -10.84
N VAL A 322 5.74 -5.41 -10.52
CA VAL A 322 5.21 -6.43 -11.43
C VAL A 322 3.72 -6.21 -11.73
N GLU A 323 2.90 -5.89 -10.72
CA GLU A 323 1.48 -5.60 -10.91
C GLU A 323 1.25 -4.37 -11.82
N GLU A 324 2.04 -3.31 -11.65
CA GLU A 324 1.98 -2.13 -12.50
C GLU A 324 2.44 -2.43 -13.94
N VAL A 325 3.53 -3.19 -14.10
CA VAL A 325 4.00 -3.62 -15.42
C VAL A 325 2.95 -4.49 -16.10
N GLN A 326 2.34 -5.46 -15.42
CA GLN A 326 1.28 -6.30 -15.98
C GLN A 326 0.04 -5.50 -16.43
N ARG A 327 -0.25 -4.38 -15.76
CA ARG A 327 -1.37 -3.51 -16.12
C ARG A 327 -1.13 -2.73 -17.41
N VAL A 328 0.13 -2.37 -17.69
CA VAL A 328 0.48 -1.50 -18.84
C VAL A 328 1.13 -2.24 -20.00
N ALA A 329 1.79 -3.37 -19.74
CA ALA A 329 2.47 -4.17 -20.73
C ALA A 329 1.47 -4.74 -21.75
N LYS A 330 1.81 -4.61 -23.04
CA LYS A 330 1.02 -5.13 -24.14
C LYS A 330 1.95 -5.90 -25.08
N GLY A 331 1.72 -7.21 -25.23
CA GLY A 331 2.52 -8.04 -26.12
C GLY A 331 4.02 -8.03 -25.78
N ARG A 332 4.87 -7.84 -26.79
CA ARG A 332 6.35 -7.85 -26.68
C ARG A 332 6.82 -6.67 -25.82
N THR A 333 7.27 -6.97 -24.60
CA THR A 333 7.62 -5.94 -23.60
C THR A 333 9.05 -6.12 -23.12
N VAL A 334 9.77 -5.02 -22.91
CA VAL A 334 11.05 -4.98 -22.18
C VAL A 334 10.89 -4.10 -20.95
N VAL A 335 11.42 -4.55 -19.81
CA VAL A 335 11.39 -3.81 -18.55
C VAL A 335 12.77 -3.25 -18.26
N VAL A 336 12.88 -1.93 -18.15
CA VAL A 336 14.11 -1.26 -17.68
C VAL A 336 13.91 -0.82 -16.24
N HIS A 337 14.87 -1.10 -15.36
CA HIS A 337 14.79 -0.73 -13.95
C HIS A 337 16.04 0.00 -13.45
N GLY A 338 15.80 1.07 -12.68
CA GLY A 338 16.81 1.69 -11.83
C GLY A 338 16.83 1.11 -10.42
N GLY A 339 17.47 1.83 -9.50
CA GLY A 339 17.56 1.46 -8.09
C GLY A 339 18.10 2.58 -7.23
N GLY A 340 17.73 3.84 -7.52
CA GLY A 340 18.35 5.02 -6.90
C GLY A 340 18.39 4.98 -5.36
N ILE A 341 17.34 4.47 -4.74
CA ILE A 341 17.26 4.30 -3.28
C ILE A 341 18.21 3.20 -2.81
N GLN A 342 18.21 2.03 -3.46
CA GLN A 342 19.10 0.91 -3.13
C GLN A 342 20.56 1.27 -3.32
N ILE A 343 20.88 2.01 -4.40
CA ILE A 343 22.23 2.55 -4.65
C ILE A 343 22.65 3.46 -3.50
N THR A 344 21.79 4.41 -3.10
CA THR A 344 22.07 5.31 -1.96
C THR A 344 22.32 4.51 -0.68
N ARG A 345 21.50 3.49 -0.41
CA ARG A 345 21.64 2.62 0.75
C ARG A 345 22.95 1.83 0.76
N VAL A 346 23.38 1.31 -0.39
CA VAL A 346 24.66 0.60 -0.50
C VAL A 346 25.83 1.56 -0.33
N LEU A 347 25.78 2.75 -0.94
CA LEU A 347 26.79 3.81 -0.76
C LEU A 347 26.95 4.20 0.71
N GLU A 348 25.85 4.44 1.42
CA GLU A 348 25.84 4.76 2.85
C GLU A 348 26.47 3.66 3.69
N ARG A 349 26.15 2.38 3.42
CA ARG A 349 26.78 1.23 4.10
C ARG A 349 28.28 1.17 3.86
N MET A 350 28.72 1.52 2.66
CA MET A 350 30.13 1.59 2.30
C MET A 350 30.81 2.88 2.77
N LYS A 351 30.06 3.80 3.41
CA LYS A 351 30.52 5.13 3.83
C LYS A 351 31.07 5.96 2.65
N ILE A 352 30.47 5.79 1.47
CA ILE A 352 30.80 6.55 0.27
C ILE A 352 29.79 7.70 0.17
N THR A 353 30.30 8.94 0.13
CA THR A 353 29.45 10.13 -0.02
C THR A 353 28.85 10.16 -1.42
N SER A 354 27.52 10.31 -1.50
CA SER A 354 26.86 10.48 -2.78
C SER A 354 26.69 11.96 -3.12
N THR A 355 27.18 12.36 -4.29
CA THR A 355 26.99 13.70 -4.85
C THR A 355 26.18 13.63 -6.13
N PHE A 356 25.34 14.63 -6.38
CA PHE A 356 24.57 14.76 -7.62
C PHE A 356 24.93 16.06 -8.34
N ILE A 357 25.08 15.99 -9.65
CA ILE A 357 25.27 17.14 -10.54
C ILE A 357 24.26 16.99 -11.68
N ASP A 358 23.40 17.99 -11.87
CA ASP A 358 22.34 18.00 -12.89
C ASP A 358 21.41 16.77 -12.85
N GLY A 359 21.10 16.28 -11.64
CA GLY A 359 20.25 15.11 -11.43
C GLY A 359 20.92 13.77 -11.71
N LEU A 360 22.21 13.76 -12.06
CA LEU A 360 23.01 12.55 -12.24
C LEU A 360 23.89 12.31 -11.02
N ARG A 361 23.96 11.06 -10.57
CA ARG A 361 24.83 10.67 -9.46
C ARG A 361 26.28 10.66 -9.95
N VAL A 362 27.11 11.53 -9.39
CA VAL A 362 28.56 11.46 -9.60
C VAL A 362 29.04 10.09 -9.12
N THR A 363 29.70 9.36 -10.00
CA THR A 363 30.03 7.95 -9.76
C THR A 363 31.54 7.75 -9.92
N ASP A 364 32.29 7.59 -8.84
CA ASP A 364 33.68 7.11 -8.89
C ASP A 364 33.73 5.56 -8.89
N ASP A 365 34.93 4.97 -8.87
CA ASP A 365 35.08 3.50 -8.89
C ASP A 365 34.40 2.82 -7.70
N HIS A 366 34.47 3.42 -6.50
CA HIS A 366 33.83 2.89 -5.30
C HIS A 366 32.31 2.99 -5.40
N ALA A 367 31.81 4.13 -5.87
CA ALA A 367 30.39 4.35 -6.07
C ALA A 367 29.83 3.46 -7.17
N LEU A 368 30.60 3.17 -8.23
CA LEU A 368 30.23 2.23 -9.28
C LEU A 368 30.08 0.82 -8.73
N GLY A 369 30.99 0.38 -7.85
CA GLY A 369 30.85 -0.89 -7.12
C GLY A 369 29.56 -0.96 -6.32
N ALA A 370 29.20 0.13 -5.61
CA ALA A 370 27.94 0.23 -4.89
C ALA A 370 26.71 0.17 -5.82
N VAL A 371 26.78 0.85 -6.97
CA VAL A 371 25.72 0.82 -8.00
C VAL A 371 25.52 -0.59 -8.52
N ALA A 372 26.61 -1.30 -8.86
CA ALA A 372 26.56 -2.68 -9.33
C ALA A 372 25.96 -3.63 -8.28
N MET A 373 26.38 -3.51 -7.01
CA MET A 373 25.82 -4.31 -5.93
C MET A 373 24.31 -4.07 -5.72
N ALA A 374 23.87 -2.81 -5.74
CA ALA A 374 22.47 -2.48 -5.59
C ALA A 374 21.63 -3.00 -6.76
N LEU A 375 22.06 -2.72 -7.99
CA LEU A 375 21.28 -3.08 -9.18
C LEU A 375 21.32 -4.57 -9.45
N LEU A 376 22.51 -5.16 -9.59
CA LEU A 376 22.66 -6.57 -9.97
C LEU A 376 22.53 -7.54 -8.79
N GLY A 377 22.88 -7.11 -7.57
CA GLY A 377 22.85 -7.96 -6.39
C GLY A 377 21.49 -7.99 -5.67
N GLU A 378 20.66 -6.96 -5.84
CA GLU A 378 19.40 -6.85 -5.11
C GLU A 378 18.20 -6.60 -6.03
N VAL A 379 18.16 -5.46 -6.72
CA VAL A 379 16.93 -5.03 -7.42
C VAL A 379 16.61 -5.96 -8.59
N HIS A 380 17.62 -6.25 -9.40
CA HIS A 380 17.49 -7.07 -10.60
C HIS A 380 16.99 -8.50 -10.30
N PRO A 381 17.63 -9.29 -9.41
CA PRO A 381 17.15 -10.64 -9.09
C PRO A 381 15.78 -10.61 -8.41
N ALA A 382 15.47 -9.60 -7.59
CA ALA A 382 14.17 -9.48 -6.94
C ALA A 382 13.03 -9.27 -7.95
N LEU A 383 13.24 -8.39 -8.95
CA LEU A 383 12.27 -8.14 -10.02
C LEU A 383 12.08 -9.37 -10.92
N VAL A 384 13.17 -9.99 -11.39
CA VAL A 384 13.09 -11.21 -12.21
C VAL A 384 12.36 -12.33 -11.46
N GLY A 385 12.67 -12.52 -10.17
CA GLY A 385 12.00 -13.49 -9.32
C GLY A 385 10.51 -13.20 -9.13
N ALA A 386 10.13 -11.92 -8.96
CA ALA A 386 8.74 -11.52 -8.82
C ALA A 386 7.93 -11.76 -10.10
N PHE A 387 8.48 -11.41 -11.28
CA PHE A 387 7.84 -11.72 -12.56
C PHE A 387 7.63 -13.22 -12.75
N ARG A 388 8.63 -14.05 -12.45
CA ARG A 388 8.52 -15.52 -12.55
C ARG A 388 7.49 -16.11 -11.60
N ARG A 389 7.39 -15.62 -10.37
CA ARG A 389 6.34 -16.04 -9.42
C ARG A 389 4.93 -15.74 -9.92
N LYS A 390 4.76 -14.72 -10.76
CA LYS A 390 3.50 -14.35 -11.42
C LYS A 390 3.29 -15.07 -12.77
N GLY A 391 4.11 -16.07 -13.09
CA GLY A 391 4.00 -16.88 -14.30
C GLY A 391 4.53 -16.22 -15.58
N LEU A 392 5.24 -15.09 -15.47
CA LEU A 392 5.84 -14.43 -16.63
C LEU A 392 7.23 -15.00 -16.92
N PRO A 393 7.58 -15.24 -18.20
CA PRO A 393 8.88 -15.77 -18.60
C PRO A 393 9.96 -14.67 -18.54
N ALA A 394 10.22 -14.13 -17.35
CA ALA A 394 11.22 -13.08 -17.18
C ALA A 394 12.64 -13.64 -17.24
N VAL A 395 13.50 -12.91 -17.94
CA VAL A 395 14.94 -13.15 -18.03
C VAL A 395 15.69 -11.87 -17.71
N GLY A 396 16.61 -11.95 -16.75
CA GLY A 396 17.51 -10.84 -16.46
C GLY A 396 18.58 -10.76 -17.55
N MET A 397 18.74 -9.60 -18.18
CA MET A 397 19.81 -9.38 -19.15
C MET A 397 20.70 -8.22 -18.71
N PHE A 398 21.98 -8.52 -18.58
CA PHE A 398 23.06 -7.57 -18.38
C PHE A 398 23.98 -7.59 -19.60
N GLY A 399 24.57 -6.45 -19.95
CA GLY A 399 25.45 -6.31 -21.12
C GLY A 399 24.76 -5.94 -22.43
N ALA A 400 23.43 -5.83 -22.44
CA ALA A 400 22.66 -5.37 -23.60
C ALA A 400 22.72 -3.84 -23.80
N ILE A 401 23.26 -3.09 -22.84
CA ILE A 401 23.35 -1.63 -22.87
C ILE A 401 24.82 -1.23 -22.98
N ARG A 402 25.12 -0.31 -23.90
CA ARG A 402 26.43 0.32 -24.10
C ARG A 402 26.32 1.83 -23.90
N ALA A 403 27.39 2.46 -23.44
CA ALA A 403 27.44 3.91 -23.26
C ALA A 403 28.89 4.42 -23.40
N SER A 404 29.04 5.69 -23.72
CA SER A 404 30.32 6.39 -23.65
C SER A 404 30.45 7.08 -22.29
N LYS A 405 31.66 7.24 -21.77
CA LYS A 405 31.87 7.95 -20.49
C LYS A 405 31.56 9.45 -20.68
N LYS A 406 30.70 10.01 -19.83
CA LYS A 406 30.38 11.44 -19.84
C LYS A 406 31.62 12.25 -19.43
N SER A 407 31.97 13.25 -20.24
CA SER A 407 33.05 14.20 -19.91
C SER A 407 32.65 15.10 -18.75
N GLY A 408 33.60 15.57 -17.93
CA GLY A 408 33.35 16.48 -16.81
C GLY A 408 33.32 15.81 -15.43
N PRO A 409 32.69 16.45 -14.41
CA PRO A 409 32.81 16.04 -13.01
C PRO A 409 31.97 14.82 -12.61
N TRP A 410 31.29 14.14 -13.55
CA TRP A 410 30.37 13.06 -13.24
C TRP A 410 31.03 11.69 -13.00
N GLY A 411 32.34 11.54 -13.28
CA GLY A 411 33.06 10.28 -13.10
C GLY A 411 32.65 9.23 -14.13
N LEU A 412 32.38 8.01 -13.67
CA LEU A 412 31.95 6.80 -14.41
C LEU A 412 30.44 6.81 -14.69
N VAL A 413 29.92 7.98 -15.05
CA VAL A 413 28.55 8.13 -15.56
C VAL A 413 28.58 7.98 -17.06
N GLY A 414 27.67 7.18 -17.60
CA GLY A 414 27.52 7.00 -19.04
C GLY A 414 26.66 8.09 -19.69
N THR A 415 26.94 8.36 -20.95
CA THR A 415 26.17 9.18 -21.89
C THR A 415 26.11 8.42 -23.23
N ASP A 416 25.33 8.90 -24.20
CA ASP A 416 25.19 8.26 -25.51
C ASP A 416 24.77 6.79 -25.39
N VAL A 417 23.78 6.55 -24.53
CA VAL A 417 23.30 5.20 -24.18
C VAL A 417 22.68 4.53 -25.42
N ARG A 418 23.10 3.30 -25.70
CA ARG A 418 22.65 2.48 -26.84
C ARG A 418 22.29 1.08 -26.36
N ALA A 419 21.32 0.45 -27.01
CA ALA A 419 20.92 -0.92 -26.70
C ALA A 419 21.22 -1.87 -27.88
N ASP A 420 21.59 -3.11 -27.57
CA ASP A 420 21.79 -4.18 -28.56
C ASP A 420 20.43 -4.73 -29.01
N ALA A 421 19.94 -4.20 -30.14
CA ALA A 421 18.67 -4.58 -30.72
C ALA A 421 18.61 -6.08 -31.08
N ALA A 422 19.72 -6.68 -31.54
CA ALA A 422 19.73 -8.07 -31.96
C ALA A 422 19.56 -9.02 -30.77
N ALA A 423 20.28 -8.75 -29.67
CA ALA A 423 20.15 -9.52 -28.44
C ALA A 423 18.74 -9.42 -27.84
N LEU A 424 18.18 -8.19 -27.77
CA LEU A 424 16.85 -7.96 -27.24
C LEU A 424 15.76 -8.60 -28.10
N ASN A 425 15.83 -8.46 -29.42
CA ASN A 425 14.87 -9.10 -30.33
C ASN A 425 14.93 -10.62 -30.25
N THR A 426 16.12 -11.22 -30.13
CA THR A 426 16.25 -12.68 -29.96
C THR A 426 15.49 -13.17 -28.73
N MET A 427 15.57 -12.45 -27.60
CA MET A 427 14.84 -12.83 -26.38
C MET A 427 13.32 -12.64 -26.55
N LEU A 428 12.90 -11.52 -27.13
CA LEU A 428 11.48 -11.24 -27.39
C LEU A 428 10.86 -12.24 -28.37
N ASP A 429 11.58 -12.62 -29.43
CA ASP A 429 11.17 -13.62 -30.42
C ASP A 429 11.06 -15.01 -29.78
N GLY A 430 11.91 -15.31 -28.80
CA GLY A 430 11.83 -16.50 -27.96
C GLY A 430 10.72 -16.48 -26.91
N GLY A 431 9.89 -15.43 -26.86
CA GLY A 431 8.78 -15.30 -25.92
C GLY A 431 9.19 -14.91 -24.49
N TRP A 432 10.44 -14.48 -24.29
CA TRP A 432 10.91 -14.01 -22.99
C TRP A 432 10.51 -12.56 -22.72
N LEU A 433 10.47 -12.19 -21.45
CA LEU A 433 10.33 -10.82 -20.95
C LEU A 433 11.71 -10.33 -20.47
N PRO A 434 12.48 -9.59 -21.29
CA PRO A 434 13.76 -9.03 -20.89
C PRO A 434 13.60 -8.01 -19.76
N VAL A 435 14.40 -8.17 -18.71
CA VAL A 435 14.53 -7.21 -17.61
C VAL A 435 15.95 -6.66 -17.65
N ILE A 436 16.11 -5.34 -17.71
CA ILE A 436 17.39 -4.65 -17.97
C ILE A 436 17.72 -3.70 -16.80
N PRO A 437 18.90 -3.81 -16.17
CA PRO A 437 19.36 -2.86 -15.17
C PRO A 437 19.96 -1.62 -15.84
N THR A 438 19.94 -0.48 -15.15
CA THR A 438 20.54 0.78 -15.63
C THR A 438 22.06 0.83 -15.38
N LEU A 439 22.76 -0.13 -15.98
CA LEU A 439 24.22 -0.21 -16.05
C LEU A 439 24.63 -0.54 -17.48
N ALA A 440 25.67 0.15 -17.97
CA ALA A 440 26.12 0.01 -19.34
C ALA A 440 27.58 -0.46 -19.44
N LEU A 441 27.89 -1.19 -20.51
CA LEU A 441 29.26 -1.48 -20.91
C LEU A 441 29.86 -0.27 -21.63
N GLY A 442 30.88 0.35 -21.04
CA GLY A 442 31.76 1.28 -21.74
C GLY A 442 32.91 0.55 -22.44
N ASP A 443 33.80 1.30 -23.09
CA ASP A 443 34.92 0.73 -23.86
C ASP A 443 35.91 -0.07 -22.98
N SER A 444 36.10 0.36 -21.73
CA SER A 444 37.07 -0.25 -20.79
C SER A 444 36.53 -0.49 -19.39
N THR A 445 35.33 0.01 -19.06
CA THR A 445 34.77 -0.09 -17.71
C THR A 445 33.24 -0.05 -17.74
N LEU A 446 32.61 -0.44 -16.63
CA LEU A 446 31.17 -0.27 -16.44
C LEU A 446 30.83 1.21 -16.20
N LEU A 447 29.65 1.60 -16.64
CA LEU A 447 29.16 2.96 -16.49
C LEU A 447 27.78 2.96 -15.84
N ASN A 448 27.60 3.82 -14.85
CA ASN A 448 26.30 4.12 -14.28
C ASN A 448 25.51 5.01 -15.25
N VAL A 449 24.34 4.57 -15.69
CA VAL A 449 23.53 5.29 -16.69
C VAL A 449 22.18 5.70 -16.13
N ASN A 450 21.63 6.78 -16.65
CA ASN A 450 20.31 7.25 -16.25
C ASN A 450 19.22 6.26 -16.71
N GLY A 451 18.21 6.04 -15.86
CA GLY A 451 17.14 5.10 -16.16
C GLY A 451 16.21 5.51 -17.27
N ASP A 452 15.90 6.80 -17.36
CA ASP A 452 15.07 7.32 -18.43
C ASP A 452 15.82 7.22 -19.78
N GLU A 453 17.11 7.57 -19.81
CA GLU A 453 17.95 7.42 -21.02
C GLU A 453 18.08 5.96 -21.47
N THR A 454 18.24 5.03 -20.52
CA THR A 454 18.31 3.59 -20.81
C THR A 454 16.99 3.09 -21.42
N ALA A 455 15.85 3.52 -20.88
CA ALA A 455 14.54 3.16 -21.40
C ALA A 455 14.31 3.70 -22.83
N VAL A 456 14.74 4.94 -23.11
CA VAL A 456 14.71 5.52 -24.45
C VAL A 456 15.60 4.73 -25.42
N ALA A 457 16.84 4.43 -25.03
CA ALA A 457 17.78 3.70 -25.87
C ALA A 457 17.25 2.31 -26.26
N VAL A 458 16.64 1.60 -25.30
CA VAL A 458 15.98 0.30 -25.54
C VAL A 458 14.79 0.46 -26.47
N ALA A 459 13.92 1.44 -26.22
CA ALA A 459 12.73 1.65 -27.02
C ALA A 459 13.07 1.97 -28.49
N VAL A 460 14.03 2.87 -28.71
CA VAL A 460 14.51 3.28 -30.04
C VAL A 460 15.19 2.13 -30.77
N ALA A 461 16.07 1.39 -30.10
CA ALA A 461 16.74 0.23 -30.71
C ALA A 461 15.76 -0.87 -31.16
N LEU A 462 14.64 -1.03 -30.44
CA LEU A 462 13.58 -1.99 -30.77
C LEU A 462 12.50 -1.42 -31.70
N GLN A 463 12.57 -0.14 -32.06
CA GLN A 463 11.51 0.57 -32.78
C GLN A 463 10.13 0.35 -32.13
N SER A 464 10.09 0.52 -30.81
CA SER A 464 8.91 0.20 -30.00
C SER A 464 7.73 1.11 -30.37
N SER A 465 6.52 0.54 -30.40
CA SER A 465 5.30 1.31 -30.63
C SER A 465 4.94 2.23 -29.46
N GLU A 466 5.35 1.87 -28.24
CA GLU A 466 5.00 2.59 -27.01
C GLU A 466 6.16 2.53 -26.00
N LEU A 467 6.47 3.66 -25.37
CA LEU A 467 7.36 3.76 -24.20
C LEU A 467 6.54 4.25 -22.99
N VAL A 468 6.61 3.53 -21.87
CA VAL A 468 5.88 3.88 -20.64
C VAL A 468 6.86 4.12 -19.50
N PHE A 469 6.89 5.36 -18.99
CA PHE A 469 7.57 5.67 -17.75
C PHE A 469 6.65 5.37 -16.57
N LEU A 470 6.97 4.31 -15.82
CA LEU A 470 6.33 4.02 -14.54
C LEU A 470 6.86 5.00 -13.50
N THR A 471 6.00 5.88 -13.02
CA THR A 471 6.35 6.98 -12.11
C THR A 471 5.24 7.22 -11.11
N ASP A 472 5.65 7.73 -9.95
CA ASP A 472 4.81 8.18 -8.85
C ASP A 472 4.15 9.55 -9.10
N VAL A 473 4.57 10.28 -10.14
CA VAL A 473 3.89 11.50 -10.55
C VAL A 473 2.66 11.18 -11.39
N GLU A 474 1.58 11.91 -11.11
CA GLU A 474 0.29 11.75 -11.77
C GLU A 474 0.35 11.98 -13.30
N GLY A 475 1.32 12.76 -13.74
CA GLY A 475 1.56 13.18 -15.12
C GLY A 475 2.29 14.53 -15.13
N VAL A 476 2.48 15.10 -16.32
CA VAL A 476 3.04 16.44 -16.47
C VAL A 476 1.95 17.46 -16.14
N LYS A 477 2.21 18.34 -15.17
CA LYS A 477 1.25 19.35 -14.72
C LYS A 477 1.50 20.70 -15.38
N ASN A 478 0.43 21.43 -15.72
CA ASN A 478 0.51 22.80 -16.22
C ASN A 478 0.72 23.81 -15.06
N GLY A 479 0.80 25.10 -15.38
CA GLY A 479 0.96 26.18 -14.40
C GLY A 479 -0.17 26.30 -13.36
N GLU A 480 -1.32 25.67 -13.60
CA GLU A 480 -2.47 25.62 -12.69
C GLU A 480 -2.49 24.35 -11.83
N GLY A 481 -1.47 23.48 -11.97
CA GLY A 481 -1.37 22.22 -11.24
C GLY A 481 -2.26 21.09 -11.78
N GLN A 482 -2.90 21.28 -12.94
CA GLN A 482 -3.69 20.27 -13.62
C GLN A 482 -2.82 19.38 -14.51
N VAL A 483 -3.13 18.08 -14.57
CA VAL A 483 -2.39 17.14 -15.44
C VAL A 483 -2.75 17.39 -16.90
N ILE A 484 -1.73 17.50 -17.73
CA ILE A 484 -1.85 17.57 -19.18
C ILE A 484 -2.16 16.16 -19.66
N ASP A 485 -3.35 15.92 -20.21
CA ASP A 485 -3.76 14.58 -20.64
C ASP A 485 -3.03 14.15 -21.93
N ARG A 486 -2.83 15.07 -22.88
CA ARG A 486 -2.11 14.84 -24.13
C ARG A 486 -1.21 16.01 -24.51
N SER A 487 -0.03 15.72 -25.07
CA SER A 487 0.85 16.73 -25.67
C SER A 487 1.64 16.17 -26.84
N ALA A 488 1.72 16.89 -27.96
CA ALA A 488 2.59 16.54 -29.08
C ALA A 488 3.92 17.34 -29.08
N ARG A 489 4.13 18.20 -28.08
CA ARG A 489 5.18 19.24 -28.08
C ARG A 489 5.98 19.24 -26.77
N PRO A 490 6.82 18.22 -26.52
CA PRO A 490 7.65 18.18 -25.31
C PRO A 490 8.61 19.38 -25.21
N ASP A 491 9.01 19.97 -26.33
CA ASP A 491 9.88 21.16 -26.38
C ASP A 491 9.25 22.42 -25.81
N GLU A 492 7.94 22.59 -26.00
CA GLU A 492 7.22 23.73 -25.42
C GLU A 492 7.11 23.57 -23.91
N LEU A 493 6.89 22.34 -23.44
CA LEU A 493 6.84 22.04 -22.01
C LEU A 493 8.20 22.21 -21.35
N LEU A 494 9.30 21.83 -22.01
CA LEU A 494 10.66 22.05 -21.49
C LEU A 494 11.01 23.53 -21.30
N LYS A 495 10.39 24.43 -22.07
CA LYS A 495 10.56 25.89 -21.94
C LYS A 495 9.61 26.51 -20.92
N ALA A 496 8.63 25.77 -20.43
CA ALA A 496 7.63 26.29 -19.52
C ALA A 496 8.19 26.48 -18.11
N SER A 497 7.91 27.62 -17.49
CA SER A 497 8.42 27.99 -16.16
C SER A 497 7.95 27.06 -15.03
N PHE A 498 6.83 26.34 -15.23
CA PHE A 498 6.29 25.38 -14.26
C PHE A 498 6.95 24.00 -14.33
N VAL A 499 7.77 23.72 -15.35
CA VAL A 499 8.55 22.49 -15.45
C VAL A 499 9.85 22.65 -14.67
N THR A 500 9.95 21.96 -13.54
CA THR A 500 11.09 22.08 -12.62
C THR A 500 11.56 20.70 -12.11
N GLY A 501 12.76 20.66 -11.53
CA GLY A 501 13.30 19.48 -10.86
C GLY A 501 13.38 18.23 -11.75
N GLY A 502 12.95 17.09 -11.21
CA GLY A 502 13.00 15.78 -11.88
C GLY A 502 12.13 15.64 -13.13
N MET A 503 11.23 16.60 -13.41
CA MET A 503 10.42 16.59 -14.63
C MET A 503 11.23 16.99 -15.88
N ILE A 504 12.25 17.83 -15.71
CA ILE A 504 13.13 18.28 -16.81
C ILE A 504 13.83 17.09 -17.50
N PRO A 505 14.59 16.22 -16.81
CA PRO A 505 15.23 15.08 -17.46
C PRO A 505 14.22 14.11 -18.07
N LYS A 506 13.04 13.97 -17.47
CA LYS A 506 11.98 13.10 -17.99
C LYS A 506 11.38 13.61 -19.29
N LEU A 507 11.10 14.92 -19.39
CA LEU A 507 10.64 15.54 -20.63
C LEU A 507 11.72 15.54 -21.72
N ARG A 508 13.00 15.65 -21.36
CA ARG A 508 14.11 15.44 -22.31
C ARG A 508 14.12 14.01 -22.85
N ALA A 509 13.88 13.01 -21.99
CA ALA A 509 13.76 11.62 -22.42
C ALA A 509 12.53 11.38 -23.31
N VAL A 510 11.38 11.99 -23.00
CA VAL A 510 10.19 11.97 -23.87
C VAL A 510 10.51 12.54 -25.25
N LYS A 511 11.18 13.70 -25.31
CA LYS A 511 11.60 14.30 -26.58
C LYS A 511 12.52 13.36 -27.36
N ALA A 512 13.55 12.83 -26.71
CA ALA A 512 14.49 11.91 -27.35
C ALA A 512 13.82 10.62 -27.87
N ALA A 513 12.82 10.09 -27.17
CA ALA A 513 12.03 8.96 -27.65
C ALA A 513 11.22 9.31 -28.91
N ILE A 514 10.54 10.46 -28.93
CA ILE A 514 9.76 10.90 -30.09
C ILE A 514 10.67 11.17 -31.30
N ASP A 515 11.78 11.89 -31.11
CA ASP A 515 12.77 12.12 -32.15
C ASP A 515 13.36 10.79 -32.69
N GLY A 516 13.47 9.79 -31.81
CA GLY A 516 13.90 8.44 -32.13
C GLY A 516 12.83 7.56 -32.79
N GLY A 517 11.67 8.13 -33.15
CA GLY A 517 10.61 7.45 -33.90
C GLY A 517 9.59 6.69 -33.04
N ILE A 518 9.55 6.91 -31.72
CA ILE A 518 8.56 6.28 -30.85
C ILE A 518 7.22 7.02 -30.97
N GLY A 519 6.22 6.35 -31.51
CA GLY A 519 4.91 6.96 -31.80
C GLY A 519 4.12 7.37 -30.56
N THR A 520 4.33 6.70 -29.43
CA THR A 520 3.62 7.01 -28.18
C THR A 520 4.54 6.91 -26.96
N VAL A 521 4.58 7.95 -26.15
CA VAL A 521 5.31 7.96 -24.87
C VAL A 521 4.38 8.35 -23.73
N ARG A 522 4.33 7.58 -22.65
CA ARG A 522 3.51 7.87 -21.47
C ARG A 522 4.36 8.26 -20.27
N VAL A 523 3.96 9.34 -19.60
CA VAL A 523 4.47 9.75 -18.28
C VAL A 523 3.28 9.89 -17.34
N GLY A 524 3.08 8.93 -16.44
CA GLY A 524 1.85 8.90 -15.63
C GLY A 524 0.60 8.84 -16.51
N ARG A 525 -0.31 9.82 -16.35
CA ARG A 525 -1.50 9.98 -17.21
C ARG A 525 -1.25 10.79 -18.49
N THR A 526 -0.14 11.52 -18.59
CA THR A 526 0.17 12.33 -19.76
C THR A 526 0.62 11.44 -20.90
N LEU A 527 -0.10 11.53 -22.02
CA LEU A 527 0.23 10.87 -23.28
C LEU A 527 0.95 11.84 -24.20
N PHE A 528 2.09 11.41 -24.73
CA PHE A 528 2.77 12.10 -25.80
C PHE A 528 2.65 11.31 -27.10
N GLU A 529 2.17 11.97 -28.14
CA GLU A 529 1.99 11.38 -29.47
C GLU A 529 2.84 12.18 -30.45
N SER A 530 3.58 11.51 -31.34
CA SER A 530 4.27 12.20 -32.42
C SER A 530 3.25 12.92 -33.30
N ALA A 531 3.49 14.19 -33.65
CA ALA A 531 2.70 14.84 -34.68
C ALA A 531 2.91 14.05 -35.99
N SER A 532 1.84 13.41 -36.47
CA SER A 532 1.80 12.64 -37.71
C SER A 532 2.15 13.49 -38.92
#